data_AF-E2A8E8-F1
#
_entry.id   AF-E2A8E8-F1
#
_cell.length_a   1.000
_cell.length_b   1.000
_cell.length_c   1.000
_cell.angle_alpha   90.00
_cell.angle_beta   90.00
_cell.angle_gamma   90.00
#
_symmetry.space_group_name_H-M   'P 1'
#
loop_
_entity.id
_entity.type
_entity.pdbx_description
1 polymer ?
#
loop_
_entity_poly.entity_id
_entity_poly.type
_entity_poly.pdbx_seq_one_letter_code
_entity_poly.pdbx_strand_id
1 'polypeptide(L)'
;RGLGSKIIVNCRNCNDHSINSCSLINDRAYEVNTRMIFAMRLLGIGINGIKKFCAFMDLPKPVFQVTYDKIISNIAIATERVRTLCLKSAAEKEKVLSIEHNNSDGLTVSGD
;
A
#
# COMPACT_ATOMS: atom_id res chain seq x y z
N ARG A 1 -0.85 5.16 16.90
CA ARG A 1 -1.48 6.04 15.88
C ARG A 1 -0.36 6.86 15.26
N GLY A 2 -0.27 6.89 13.93
CA GLY A 2 0.69 7.69 13.18
C GLY A 2 0.02 8.95 12.65
N LEU A 3 -0.24 9.00 11.35
CA LEU A 3 -0.73 10.18 10.64
C LEU A 3 -2.25 10.40 10.74
N GLY A 4 -3.01 9.40 11.20
CA GLY A 4 -4.46 9.52 11.36
C GLY A 4 -4.86 10.09 12.71
N SER A 5 -5.95 10.86 12.72
CA SER A 5 -6.46 11.54 13.90
C SER A 5 -7.99 11.43 14.00
N LYS A 6 -8.50 11.80 15.17
CA LYS A 6 -9.93 11.98 15.42
C LYS A 6 -10.18 13.47 15.60
N ILE A 7 -11.09 14.01 14.82
CA ILE A 7 -11.55 15.40 14.88
C ILE A 7 -12.80 15.38 15.76
N ILE A 8 -12.79 16.17 16.83
CA ILE A 8 -13.95 16.31 17.71
C ILE A 8 -14.55 17.69 17.44
N VAL A 9 -15.80 17.71 17.02
CA VAL A 9 -16.58 18.92 16.80
C VAL A 9 -17.42 19.14 18.05
N ASN A 10 -17.02 20.13 18.84
CA ASN A 10 -17.71 20.46 20.08
C ASN A 10 -18.88 21.40 19.79
N CYS A 11 -20.05 21.11 20.36
CA CYS A 11 -21.22 21.98 20.28
C CYS A 11 -21.75 22.29 21.67
N ARG A 12 -22.05 23.55 21.96
CA ARG A 12 -22.59 23.93 23.28
C ARG A 12 -24.04 23.46 23.48
N ASN A 13 -24.77 23.26 22.39
CA ASN A 13 -26.21 22.97 22.40
C ASN A 13 -26.52 21.55 21.90
N CYS A 14 -25.50 20.78 21.50
CA CYS A 14 -25.64 19.43 20.98
C CYS A 14 -24.55 18.53 21.57
N ASN A 15 -24.66 17.23 21.34
CA ASN A 15 -23.58 16.32 21.70
C ASN A 15 -22.36 16.55 20.82
N ASP A 16 -21.18 16.32 21.38
CA ASP A 16 -19.93 16.36 20.63
C ASP A 16 -19.92 15.26 19.57
N HIS A 17 -19.50 15.62 18.36
CA HIS A 17 -19.42 14.68 17.24
C HIS A 17 -17.97 14.36 16.92
N SER A 18 -17.66 13.06 16.90
CA SER A 18 -16.33 12.54 16.57
C SER A 18 -16.28 12.10 15.11
N ILE A 19 -15.39 12.69 14.34
CA ILE A 19 -15.13 12.34 12.94
C ILE A 19 -13.71 11.78 12.82
N ASN A 20 -13.55 10.65 12.16
CA ASN A 20 -12.20 10.13 11.86
C ASN A 20 -11.61 10.86 10.65
N SER A 21 -10.32 11.22 10.71
CA SER A 21 -9.65 11.92 9.60
C SER A 21 -9.53 11.07 8.33
N CYS A 22 -9.63 9.74 8.47
CA CYS A 22 -9.73 8.79 7.37
C CYS A 22 -10.42 7.51 7.85
N SER A 23 -10.73 6.61 6.92
CA SER A 23 -11.26 5.29 7.21
C SER A 23 -10.35 4.48 8.16
N LEU A 24 -10.98 3.61 8.94
CA LEU A 24 -10.30 2.67 9.81
C LEU A 24 -10.26 1.29 9.16
N ILE A 25 -9.10 0.64 9.22
CA ILE A 25 -8.93 -0.78 8.94
C ILE A 25 -9.29 -1.55 10.21
N ASN A 26 -10.28 -2.42 10.10
CA ASN A 26 -10.81 -3.26 11.19
C ASN A 26 -11.14 -2.46 12.46
N ASP A 27 -11.68 -1.25 12.30
CA ASP A 27 -12.05 -0.31 13.37
C ASP A 27 -10.94 0.06 14.37
N ARG A 28 -9.67 -0.24 14.04
CA ARG A 28 -8.53 -0.10 14.97
C ARG A 28 -7.40 0.76 14.46
N ALA A 29 -7.16 0.78 13.14
CA ALA A 29 -6.00 1.46 12.57
C ALA A 29 -6.40 2.40 11.44
N TYR A 30 -5.90 3.63 11.44
CA TYR A 30 -6.13 4.58 10.35
C TYR A 30 -5.46 4.12 9.06
N GLU A 31 -6.24 4.00 7.99
CA GLU A 31 -5.81 3.54 6.66
C GLU A 31 -4.66 4.39 6.09
N VAL A 32 -4.64 5.70 6.39
CA VAL A 32 -3.59 6.63 5.93
C VAL A 32 -2.18 6.17 6.28
N ASN A 33 -1.99 5.42 7.37
CA ASN A 33 -0.67 4.89 7.74
C ASN A 33 -0.18 3.86 6.72
N THR A 34 -1.07 2.97 6.26
CA THR A 34 -0.75 1.98 5.22
C THR A 34 -0.44 2.66 3.90
N ARG A 35 -1.24 3.67 3.52
CA ARG A 35 -1.04 4.45 2.28
C ARG A 35 0.31 5.17 2.28
N MET A 36 0.65 5.85 3.37
CA MET A 36 1.94 6.52 3.51
C MET A 36 3.10 5.54 3.36
N ILE A 37 3.05 4.40 4.07
CA ILE A 37 4.13 3.41 4.03
C ILE A 37 4.26 2.79 2.64
N PHE A 38 3.14 2.47 1.99
CA PHE A 38 3.13 1.93 0.64
C PHE A 38 3.75 2.92 -0.36
N ALA A 39 3.33 4.18 -0.34
CA ALA A 39 3.90 5.23 -1.20
C ALA A 39 5.40 5.42 -0.97
N MET A 40 5.82 5.50 0.29
CA MET A 40 7.24 5.64 0.64
C MET A 40 8.06 4.41 0.20
N ARG A 41 7.48 3.20 0.28
CA ARG A 41 8.17 1.99 -0.17
C ARG A 41 8.36 1.94 -1.68
N LEU A 42 7.39 2.44 -2.47
CA LEU A 42 7.53 2.60 -3.92
C LEU A 42 8.68 3.56 -4.28
N LEU A 43 8.94 4.56 -3.43
CA LEU A 43 10.08 5.48 -3.57
C LEU A 43 11.40 4.91 -3.03
N GLY A 44 11.42 3.66 -2.55
CA GLY A 44 12.60 3.05 -1.92
C GLY A 44 12.90 3.60 -0.52
N ILE A 45 11.99 4.35 0.09
CA ILE A 45 12.18 5.02 1.38
C ILE A 45 11.68 4.13 2.53
N GLY A 46 12.57 3.84 3.48
CA GLY A 46 12.22 3.13 4.71
C GLY A 46 11.73 4.05 5.84
N ILE A 47 11.31 3.47 6.96
CA ILE A 47 10.73 4.18 8.11
C ILE A 47 11.54 5.39 8.60
N ASN A 48 12.87 5.35 8.53
CA ASN A 48 13.70 6.49 8.95
C ASN A 48 13.57 7.68 8.01
N GLY A 49 13.40 7.44 6.70
CA GLY A 49 13.08 8.51 5.76
C GLY A 49 11.66 9.06 5.99
N ILE A 50 10.70 8.20 6.31
CA ILE A 50 9.33 8.64 6.68
C ILE A 50 9.37 9.53 7.93
N LYS A 51 10.14 9.17 8.96
CA LYS A 51 10.31 10.00 10.17
C LYS A 51 10.87 11.39 9.82
N LYS A 52 11.89 11.47 8.96
CA LYS A 52 12.46 12.74 8.49
C LYS A 52 11.45 13.55 7.69
N PHE A 53 10.73 12.90 6.76
CA PHE A 53 9.67 13.53 5.98
C PHE A 53 8.59 14.13 6.88
N CYS A 54 8.08 13.37 7.85
CA CYS A 54 7.11 13.89 8.82
C CYS A 54 7.66 15.07 9.61
N ALA A 55 8.92 15.02 10.05
CA ALA A 55 9.56 16.13 10.77
C ALA A 55 9.69 17.41 9.91
N PHE A 56 10.02 17.28 8.62
CA PHE A 56 10.13 18.43 7.72
C PHE A 56 8.78 19.03 7.35
N MET A 57 7.74 18.20 7.26
CA MET A 57 6.38 18.62 6.88
C MET A 57 5.51 19.04 8.07
N ASP A 58 6.08 19.09 9.28
CA ASP A 58 5.36 19.31 10.54
C ASP A 58 4.15 18.37 10.73
N LEU A 59 4.35 17.10 10.38
CA LEU A 59 3.35 16.05 10.53
C LEU A 59 3.60 15.23 11.80
N PRO A 60 2.55 14.60 12.36
CA PRO A 60 2.71 13.66 13.45
C PRO A 60 3.74 12.56 13.12
N LYS A 61 4.44 12.11 14.16
CA LYS A 61 5.38 10.99 14.04
C LYS A 61 4.68 9.80 13.37
N PRO A 62 5.32 9.12 12.40
CA PRO A 62 4.73 7.94 11.79
C PRO A 62 4.55 6.82 12.82
N VAL A 63 3.85 5.76 12.43
CA VAL A 63 3.60 4.60 13.30
C VAL A 63 4.90 4.00 13.88
N PHE A 64 4.77 3.28 14.99
CA PHE A 64 5.88 2.57 15.61
C PHE A 64 6.46 1.50 14.68
N GLN A 65 7.73 1.15 14.90
CA GLN A 65 8.46 0.14 14.11
C GLN A 65 7.67 -1.17 13.97
N VAL A 66 7.16 -1.70 15.08
CA VAL A 66 6.36 -2.95 15.08
C VAL A 66 5.12 -2.86 14.17
N THR A 67 4.47 -1.70 14.10
CA THR A 67 3.33 -1.48 13.21
C THR A 67 3.78 -1.33 11.76
N TYR A 68 4.88 -0.62 11.52
CA TYR A 68 5.50 -0.49 10.20
C TYR A 68 5.87 -1.86 9.63
N ASP A 69 6.53 -2.72 10.43
CA ASP A 69 6.97 -4.06 10.00
C ASP A 69 5.76 -4.94 9.62
N LYS A 70 4.68 -4.87 10.39
CA LYS A 70 3.41 -5.56 10.06
C LYS A 70 2.82 -5.06 8.74
N ILE A 71 2.81 -3.75 8.51
CA ILE A 71 2.30 -3.15 7.27
C ILE A 71 3.16 -3.58 6.08
N ILE A 72 4.50 -3.54 6.22
CA ILE A 72 5.43 -3.99 5.17
C ILE A 72 5.25 -5.47 4.86
N SER A 73 5.09 -6.32 5.88
CA SER A 73 4.82 -7.75 5.69
C SER A 73 3.53 -7.97 4.88
N ASN A 74 2.45 -7.27 5.23
CA ASN A 74 1.20 -7.35 4.49
C ASN A 74 1.35 -6.87 3.04
N ILE A 75 2.09 -5.78 2.81
CA ILE A 75 2.39 -5.27 1.46
C ILE A 75 3.18 -6.31 0.67
N ALA A 76 4.19 -6.94 1.27
CA ALA A 76 5.00 -7.96 0.61
C ALA A 76 4.15 -9.17 0.21
N ILE A 77 3.31 -9.67 1.12
CA ILE A 77 2.38 -10.78 0.84
C ILE A 77 1.42 -10.43 -0.30
N ALA A 78 0.81 -9.24 -0.25
CA ALA A 78 -0.11 -8.79 -1.29
C ALA A 78 0.59 -8.65 -2.65
N THR A 79 1.79 -8.05 -2.66
CA THR A 79 2.57 -7.82 -3.88
C THR A 79 3.01 -9.14 -4.49
N GLU A 80 3.44 -10.12 -3.70
CA GLU A 80 3.82 -11.44 -4.21
C GLU A 80 2.64 -12.18 -4.85
N ARG A 81 1.45 -12.07 -4.28
CA ARG A 81 0.23 -12.62 -4.87
C ARG A 81 -0.10 -11.95 -6.21
N VAL A 82 -0.04 -10.62 -6.26
CA VAL A 82 -0.28 -9.86 -7.50
C VAL A 82 0.77 -10.24 -8.55
N ARG A 83 2.05 -10.29 -8.18
CA ARG A 83 3.14 -10.72 -9.06
C ARG A 83 2.88 -12.11 -9.63
N THR A 84 2.52 -13.07 -8.79
CA THR A 84 2.24 -14.46 -9.22
C THR A 84 1.09 -14.50 -10.22
N LEU A 85 0.01 -13.76 -9.94
CA LEU A 85 -1.13 -13.65 -10.85
C LEU A 85 -0.73 -13.01 -12.19
N CYS A 86 -0.01 -11.89 -12.15
CA CYS A 86 0.46 -11.18 -13.33
C CYS A 86 1.39 -12.06 -14.19
N LEU A 87 2.34 -12.77 -13.57
CA LEU A 87 3.24 -13.68 -14.28
C LEU A 87 2.48 -14.83 -14.94
N LYS A 88 1.51 -15.43 -14.24
CA LYS A 88 0.66 -16.48 -14.82
C LYS A 88 -0.14 -15.94 -16.00
N SER A 89 -0.80 -14.79 -15.85
CA SER A 89 -1.56 -14.16 -16.92
C SER A 89 -0.69 -13.77 -18.11
N ALA A 90 0.53 -13.30 -17.88
CA ALA A 90 1.49 -12.99 -18.94
C ALA A 90 1.92 -14.27 -19.70
N ALA A 91 2.24 -15.34 -18.97
CA ALA A 91 2.62 -16.62 -19.58
C ALA A 91 1.51 -17.23 -20.44
N GLU A 92 0.24 -17.18 -19.98
CA GLU A 92 -0.89 -17.66 -20.78
C GLU A 92 -1.10 -16.81 -22.04
N LYS A 93 -0.96 -15.49 -21.94
CA LYS A 93 -1.04 -14.60 -23.12
C LYS A 93 0.06 -14.90 -24.13
N GLU A 94 1.29 -15.07 -23.66
CA GLU A 94 2.43 -15.38 -24.53
C GLU A 94 2.27 -16.72 -25.25
N LYS A 95 1.69 -17.71 -24.55
CA LYS A 95 1.39 -19.02 -25.13
C LYS A 95 0.40 -18.91 -26.29
N VAL A 96 -0.66 -18.12 -26.13
CA VAL A 96 -1.65 -17.90 -27.19
C VAL A 96 -1.00 -17.20 -28.38
N LEU A 97 -0.23 -16.13 -28.14
CA LEU A 97 0.47 -15.39 -29.20
C LEU A 97 1.48 -16.27 -29.95
N SER A 98 2.24 -17.13 -29.26
CA SER A 98 3.19 -18.06 -29.88
C SER A 98 2.49 -19.05 -30.85
N ILE A 99 1.30 -19.54 -30.46
CA ILE A 99 0.49 -20.43 -31.31
C ILE A 99 0.00 -19.69 -32.55
N GLU A 100 -0.50 -18.45 -32.39
CA GLU A 100 -0.98 -17.63 -33.52
C GLU A 100 0.13 -17.33 -34.55
N HIS A 101 1.39 -17.24 -34.11
CA HIS A 101 2.54 -17.03 -34.98
C HIS A 101 3.14 -18.32 -35.56
N ASN A 102 2.45 -19.46 -35.46
CA ASN A 102 2.91 -20.79 -35.92
C ASN A 102 4.25 -21.23 -35.30
N ASN A 103 4.61 -20.75 -34.12
CA ASN A 103 5.81 -21.19 -33.42
C ASN A 103 5.49 -22.44 -32.58
N SER A 104 5.60 -23.61 -33.20
CA SER A 104 5.28 -24.90 -32.58
C SER A 104 6.37 -25.45 -31.65
N ASP A 105 7.59 -24.90 -31.71
CA ASP A 105 8.77 -25.43 -31.02
C ASP A 105 9.05 -24.79 -29.65
N GLY A 106 8.22 -23.84 -29.18
CA GLY A 106 8.34 -23.31 -27.82
C GLY A 106 7.63 -21.98 -27.56
N LEU A 107 7.63 -21.55 -26.29
CA LEU A 107 7.26 -20.19 -25.88
C LEU A 107 8.33 -19.23 -26.39
N THR A 108 8.00 -18.42 -27.39
CA THR A 108 8.87 -17.32 -27.84
C THR A 108 8.39 -16.07 -27.15
N VAL A 109 9.30 -15.31 -26.54
CA VAL A 109 8.94 -14.00 -25.98
C VAL A 109 8.82 -13.03 -27.14
N SER A 110 7.60 -12.62 -27.47
CA SER A 110 7.37 -11.44 -28.31
C SER A 110 7.99 -10.26 -27.57
N GLY A 111 9.14 -9.78 -28.07
CA GLY A 111 9.86 -8.69 -27.44
C GLY A 111 9.00 -7.42 -27.37
N ASP A 112 9.18 -6.65 -26.29
CA ASP A 112 8.80 -5.23 -26.24
C ASP A 112 9.68 -4.40 -27.21
#